data_AF-A0AAW4CLE2-F1
#
_entry.id   AF-A0AAW4CLE2-F1
#
_cell.length_a   1.000
_cell.length_b   1.000
_cell.length_c   1.000
_cell.angle_alpha   90.00
_cell.angle_beta   90.00
_cell.angle_gamma   90.00
#
_symmetry.space_group_name_H-M   'P 1'
#
loop_
_entity.id
_entity.type
_entity.pdbx_description
1 polymer ?
#
loop_
_entity_poly.entity_id
_entity_poly.type
_entity_poly.pdbx_seq_one_letter_code
_entity_poly.pdbx_strand_id
1 'polypeptide(L)'
;FPRWLEARGGALPDLASLRANLATDEALLAVTPAFDGVYILAVSRERTAIIRAQETRADLVGRIARLRASLSATGFDQEGAHILYTQIFTPDVQAALGKAPRLRVVPTGAFAALPFAMLPQKPVEHIDRNTPWLIRRYALRIDSGFRPVVPQKLAAQDDRMLGIGAPLPFSQETQAIALRQRGGGAATLAQ
;
A
#
# COMPACT_ATOMS: atom_id res chain seq x y z
N PHE A 1 -11.17 4.90 -36.05
CA PHE A 1 -11.16 5.17 -34.60
C PHE A 1 -10.50 3.98 -33.90
N PRO A 2 -9.35 4.13 -33.21
CA PRO A 2 -8.48 2.98 -32.96
C PRO A 2 -8.95 2.09 -31.80
N ARG A 3 -8.73 0.78 -31.99
CA ARG A 3 -9.12 -0.41 -31.22
C ARG A 3 -8.36 -0.59 -29.89
N TRP A 4 -8.34 0.42 -29.02
CA TRP A 4 -7.57 0.40 -27.77
C TRP A 4 -8.00 -0.69 -26.75
N LEU A 5 -9.25 -1.14 -26.80
CA LEU A 5 -9.78 -2.17 -25.90
C LEU A 5 -9.24 -3.58 -26.21
N GLU A 6 -8.93 -3.88 -27.46
CA GLU A 6 -8.46 -5.20 -27.88
C GLU A 6 -6.96 -5.40 -27.62
N ALA A 7 -6.17 -4.30 -27.62
CA ALA A 7 -4.75 -4.34 -27.26
C ALA A 7 -4.51 -4.65 -25.78
N ARG A 8 -5.53 -4.53 -24.92
CA ARG A 8 -5.46 -4.89 -23.49
C ARG A 8 -5.92 -6.30 -23.18
N GLY A 9 -6.14 -7.14 -24.20
CA GLY A 9 -6.53 -8.56 -24.16
C GLY A 9 -6.30 -9.29 -22.84
N GLY A 10 -7.18 -9.06 -21.90
CA GLY A 10 -7.24 -9.72 -20.62
C GLY A 10 -8.70 -9.76 -20.23
N ALA A 11 -9.25 -10.95 -20.04
CA ALA A 11 -10.59 -11.11 -19.48
C ALA A 11 -10.67 -10.25 -18.21
N LEU A 12 -11.59 -9.28 -18.19
CA LEU A 12 -11.90 -8.56 -16.97
C LEU A 12 -12.33 -9.63 -15.95
N PRO A 13 -11.62 -9.79 -14.83
CA PRO A 13 -11.98 -10.82 -13.87
C PRO A 13 -13.38 -10.52 -13.35
N ASP A 14 -14.29 -11.48 -13.51
CA ASP A 14 -15.61 -11.38 -12.92
C ASP A 14 -15.53 -11.55 -11.39
N LEU A 15 -16.59 -11.18 -10.69
CA LEU A 15 -16.62 -11.23 -9.22
C LEU A 15 -16.41 -12.66 -8.70
N ALA A 16 -16.89 -13.67 -9.43
CA ALA A 16 -16.71 -15.07 -9.08
C ALA A 16 -15.23 -15.48 -9.13
N SER A 17 -14.53 -15.12 -10.19
CA SER A 17 -13.09 -15.34 -10.36
C SER A 17 -12.28 -14.59 -9.31
N LEU A 18 -12.67 -13.35 -8.98
CA LEU A 18 -12.04 -12.59 -7.90
C LEU A 18 -12.13 -13.32 -6.56
N ARG A 19 -13.33 -13.79 -6.20
CA ARG A 19 -13.57 -14.54 -4.96
C ARG A 19 -12.83 -15.87 -4.93
N ALA A 20 -12.80 -16.58 -6.06
CA ALA A 20 -12.10 -17.86 -6.18
C ALA A 20 -10.58 -17.74 -5.96
N ASN A 21 -10.00 -16.58 -6.33
CA ASN A 21 -8.57 -16.31 -6.22
C ASN A 21 -8.13 -15.72 -4.86
N LEU A 22 -9.05 -15.41 -3.97
CA LEU A 22 -8.71 -14.98 -2.60
C LEU A 22 -8.20 -16.16 -1.78
N ALA A 23 -7.16 -15.95 -0.96
CA ALA A 23 -6.83 -16.95 0.07
C ALA A 23 -7.99 -17.11 1.09
N THR A 24 -7.97 -18.16 1.89
CA THR A 24 -9.04 -18.42 2.89
C THR A 24 -9.14 -17.32 3.95
N ASP A 25 -8.04 -16.63 4.22
CA ASP A 25 -7.88 -15.60 5.26
C ASP A 25 -7.64 -14.19 4.67
N GLU A 26 -8.00 -13.99 3.40
CA GLU A 26 -7.74 -12.75 2.67
C GLU A 26 -9.02 -12.08 2.19
N ALA A 27 -9.03 -10.76 2.29
CA ALA A 27 -10.05 -9.92 1.67
C ALA A 27 -9.40 -8.94 0.68
N LEU A 28 -10.19 -8.50 -0.29
CA LEU A 28 -9.80 -7.50 -1.28
C LEU A 28 -10.57 -6.20 -1.04
N LEU A 29 -9.85 -5.09 -1.16
CA LEU A 29 -10.38 -3.73 -1.12
C LEU A 29 -9.88 -2.96 -2.34
N ALA A 30 -10.76 -2.63 -3.27
CA ALA A 30 -10.42 -1.71 -4.35
C ALA A 30 -11.00 -0.33 -4.07
N VAL A 31 -10.18 0.72 -4.29
CA VAL A 31 -10.57 2.11 -4.10
C VAL A 31 -10.29 2.86 -5.40
N THR A 32 -11.36 3.29 -6.06
CA THR A 32 -11.30 3.81 -7.43
C THR A 32 -12.01 5.15 -7.52
N PRO A 33 -11.27 6.25 -7.77
CA PRO A 33 -11.89 7.52 -8.12
C PRO A 33 -12.46 7.44 -9.55
N ALA A 34 -13.74 7.80 -9.69
CA ALA A 34 -14.46 7.95 -10.95
C ALA A 34 -14.87 9.42 -11.17
N PHE A 35 -15.56 9.73 -12.27
CA PHE A 35 -15.93 11.12 -12.58
C PHE A 35 -16.90 11.72 -11.55
N ASP A 36 -17.85 10.93 -11.07
CA ASP A 36 -18.96 11.34 -10.20
C ASP A 36 -18.72 11.04 -8.71
N GLY A 37 -17.58 10.45 -8.34
CA GLY A 37 -17.27 10.12 -6.95
C GLY A 37 -16.10 9.16 -6.77
N VAL A 38 -15.98 8.60 -5.58
CA VAL A 38 -15.02 7.54 -5.27
C VAL A 38 -15.80 6.28 -4.90
N TYR A 39 -15.47 5.18 -5.53
CA TYR A 39 -16.12 3.89 -5.32
C TYR A 39 -15.18 2.94 -4.59
N ILE A 40 -15.73 2.25 -3.59
CA ILE A 40 -15.02 1.23 -2.81
C ILE A 40 -15.70 -0.10 -3.04
N LEU A 41 -14.93 -1.08 -3.49
CA LEU A 41 -15.34 -2.47 -3.62
C LEU A 41 -14.61 -3.27 -2.53
N ALA A 42 -15.37 -3.91 -1.65
CA ALA A 42 -14.86 -4.82 -0.64
C ALA A 42 -15.35 -6.24 -0.95
N VAL A 43 -14.43 -7.20 -1.01
CA VAL A 43 -14.72 -8.59 -1.36
C VAL A 43 -14.03 -9.51 -0.37
N SER A 44 -14.78 -10.41 0.24
CA SER A 44 -14.28 -11.59 0.96
C SER A 44 -14.82 -12.86 0.32
N ARG A 45 -14.46 -14.02 0.87
CA ARG A 45 -15.04 -15.29 0.42
C ARG A 45 -16.53 -15.37 0.69
N GLU A 46 -17.03 -14.66 1.70
CA GLU A 46 -18.43 -14.73 2.15
C GLU A 46 -19.27 -13.59 1.60
N ARG A 47 -18.70 -12.38 1.52
CA ARG A 47 -19.47 -11.15 1.30
C ARG A 47 -18.83 -10.26 0.24
N THR A 48 -19.67 -9.41 -0.34
CA THR A 48 -19.24 -8.34 -1.24
C THR A 48 -20.03 -7.08 -0.92
N ALA A 49 -19.36 -5.95 -0.89
CA ALA A 49 -19.99 -4.64 -0.77
C ALA A 49 -19.39 -3.69 -1.82
N ILE A 50 -20.25 -2.88 -2.42
CA ILE A 50 -19.87 -1.76 -3.27
C ILE A 50 -20.52 -0.53 -2.68
N ILE A 51 -19.70 0.47 -2.35
CA ILE A 51 -20.18 1.73 -1.79
C ILE A 51 -19.59 2.89 -2.58
N ARG A 52 -20.27 4.03 -2.49
CA ARG A 52 -19.72 5.33 -2.88
C ARG A 52 -19.29 6.06 -1.61
N ALA A 53 -18.11 6.67 -1.62
CA ALA A 53 -17.69 7.55 -0.55
C ALA A 53 -18.66 8.72 -0.41
N GLN A 54 -18.79 9.25 0.81
CA GLN A 54 -19.70 10.36 1.08
C GLN A 54 -19.11 11.69 0.61
N GLU A 55 -17.81 11.88 0.80
CA GLU A 55 -17.09 13.05 0.30
C GLU A 55 -16.88 13.00 -1.22
N THR A 56 -16.70 14.19 -1.81
CA THR A 56 -16.45 14.28 -3.25
C THR A 56 -15.06 13.75 -3.60
N ARG A 57 -14.88 13.39 -4.88
CA ARG A 57 -13.55 13.03 -5.39
C ARG A 57 -12.52 14.15 -5.16
N ALA A 58 -12.90 15.41 -5.37
CA ALA A 58 -11.99 16.53 -5.23
C ALA A 58 -11.51 16.68 -3.78
N ASP A 59 -12.44 16.56 -2.81
CA ASP A 59 -12.13 16.68 -1.39
C ASP A 59 -11.17 15.56 -0.95
N LEU A 60 -11.47 14.32 -1.33
CA LEU A 60 -10.64 13.15 -0.98
C LEU A 60 -9.25 13.24 -1.61
N VAL A 61 -9.15 13.63 -2.88
CA VAL A 61 -7.85 13.83 -3.55
C VAL A 61 -7.05 14.94 -2.86
N GLY A 62 -7.69 16.06 -2.50
CA GLY A 62 -7.06 17.15 -1.75
C GLY A 62 -6.58 16.71 -0.38
N ARG A 63 -7.36 15.88 0.34
CA ARG A 63 -7.00 15.30 1.64
C ARG A 63 -5.79 14.38 1.51
N ILE A 64 -5.73 13.52 0.50
CA ILE A 64 -4.58 12.65 0.24
C ILE A 64 -3.33 13.50 -0.05
N ALA A 65 -3.45 14.56 -0.84
CA ALA A 65 -2.34 15.46 -1.13
C ALA A 65 -1.81 16.14 0.14
N ARG A 66 -2.70 16.67 0.99
CA ARG A 66 -2.33 17.26 2.29
C ARG A 66 -1.70 16.23 3.22
N LEU A 67 -2.29 15.05 3.34
CA LEU A 67 -1.76 13.96 4.15
C LEU A 67 -0.33 13.62 3.73
N ARG A 68 -0.09 13.45 2.43
CA ARG A 68 1.26 13.18 1.91
C ARG A 68 2.23 14.32 2.18
N ALA A 69 1.82 15.57 2.00
CA ALA A 69 2.65 16.73 2.29
C ALA A 69 2.96 16.85 3.80
N SER A 70 2.06 16.35 4.66
CA SER A 70 2.25 16.34 6.10
C SER A 70 3.16 15.21 6.60
N LEU A 71 3.57 14.25 5.75
CA LEU A 71 4.47 13.17 6.15
C LEU A 71 5.87 13.73 6.42
N SER A 72 6.12 14.13 7.67
CA SER A 72 7.42 14.61 8.13
C SER A 72 7.78 13.98 9.47
N ALA A 73 9.02 14.19 9.91
CA ALA A 73 9.46 13.78 11.24
C ALA A 73 8.77 14.59 12.37
N THR A 74 8.23 15.76 12.06
CA THR A 74 7.73 16.75 13.03
C THR A 74 6.21 16.88 13.06
N GLY A 75 5.50 16.22 12.14
CA GLY A 75 4.04 16.29 12.08
C GLY A 75 3.44 15.23 11.16
N PHE A 76 2.14 15.03 11.32
CA PHE A 76 1.32 14.16 10.48
C PHE A 76 -0.14 14.59 10.63
N ASP A 77 -0.86 14.72 9.50
CA ASP A 77 -2.28 15.06 9.49
C ASP A 77 -3.14 13.85 9.93
N GLN A 78 -3.16 13.60 11.25
CA GLN A 78 -3.86 12.48 11.87
C GLN A 78 -5.38 12.55 11.71
N GLU A 79 -5.96 13.76 11.74
CA GLU A 79 -7.38 13.99 11.45
C GLU A 79 -7.65 13.75 9.96
N GLY A 80 -6.80 14.31 9.10
CA GLY A 80 -6.52 13.92 7.71
C GLY A 80 -6.78 12.46 7.42
N ALA A 81 -5.91 11.66 8.02
CA ALA A 81 -5.82 10.22 7.87
C ALA A 81 -7.04 9.49 8.44
N HIS A 82 -7.57 9.89 9.60
CA HIS A 82 -8.73 9.24 10.17
C HIS A 82 -9.99 9.45 9.30
N ILE A 83 -10.19 10.65 8.77
CA ILE A 83 -11.33 10.90 7.87
C ILE A 83 -11.19 10.06 6.60
N LEU A 84 -10.00 9.99 5.99
CA LEU A 84 -9.75 9.08 4.86
C LEU A 84 -10.02 7.62 5.22
N TYR A 85 -9.69 7.17 6.43
CA TYR A 85 -10.06 5.84 6.92
C TYR A 85 -11.58 5.65 6.93
N THR A 86 -12.35 6.57 7.52
CA THR A 86 -13.81 6.43 7.62
C THR A 86 -14.54 6.45 6.28
N GLN A 87 -14.00 7.18 5.29
CA GLN A 87 -14.55 7.24 3.94
C GLN A 87 -14.32 5.94 3.15
N ILE A 88 -13.25 5.20 3.47
CA ILE A 88 -12.88 3.94 2.80
C ILE A 88 -13.46 2.73 3.55
N PHE A 89 -13.33 2.71 4.87
CA PHE A 89 -13.71 1.61 5.76
C PHE A 89 -15.03 1.92 6.47
N THR A 90 -16.09 2.13 5.68
CA THR A 90 -17.44 2.30 6.24
C THR A 90 -17.90 1.02 6.95
N PRO A 91 -18.99 1.07 7.75
CA PRO A 91 -19.53 -0.13 8.39
C PRO A 91 -19.81 -1.28 7.42
N ASP A 92 -20.33 -0.99 6.22
CA ASP A 92 -20.62 -2.01 5.20
C ASP A 92 -19.35 -2.61 4.61
N VAL A 93 -18.32 -1.79 4.37
CA VAL A 93 -17.01 -2.27 3.93
C VAL A 93 -16.38 -3.14 5.01
N GLN A 94 -16.38 -2.70 6.27
CA GLN A 94 -15.84 -3.50 7.38
C GLN A 94 -16.60 -4.81 7.56
N ALA A 95 -17.93 -4.79 7.41
CA ALA A 95 -18.76 -5.99 7.46
C ALA A 95 -18.47 -6.96 6.30
N ALA A 96 -18.15 -6.43 5.11
CA ALA A 96 -17.75 -7.25 3.96
C ALA A 96 -16.35 -7.85 4.10
N LEU A 97 -15.38 -7.08 4.61
CA LEU A 97 -14.01 -7.56 4.87
C LEU A 97 -13.97 -8.58 6.03
N GLY A 98 -14.90 -8.47 6.97
CA GLY A 98 -15.08 -9.43 8.05
C GLY A 98 -13.85 -9.54 8.95
N LYS A 99 -13.47 -10.79 9.27
CA LYS A 99 -12.35 -11.07 10.18
C LYS A 99 -11.01 -11.28 9.47
N ALA A 100 -10.95 -11.19 8.14
CA ALA A 100 -9.75 -11.47 7.35
C ALA A 100 -8.51 -10.74 7.92
N PRO A 101 -7.43 -11.45 8.29
CA PRO A 101 -6.20 -10.82 8.75
C PRO A 101 -5.36 -10.23 7.61
N ARG A 102 -5.61 -10.63 6.36
CA ARG A 102 -4.83 -10.18 5.19
C ARG A 102 -5.72 -9.32 4.31
N LEU A 103 -5.21 -8.16 3.91
CA LEU A 103 -5.94 -7.23 3.07
C LEU A 103 -5.14 -6.90 1.83
N ARG A 104 -5.67 -7.30 0.69
CA ARG A 104 -5.19 -6.93 -0.63
C ARG A 104 -5.88 -5.65 -1.08
N VAL A 105 -5.13 -4.56 -1.18
CA VAL A 105 -5.65 -3.26 -1.60
C VAL A 105 -5.31 -3.02 -3.06
N VAL A 106 -6.30 -2.65 -3.87
CA VAL A 106 -6.15 -2.27 -5.28
C VAL A 106 -6.55 -0.80 -5.44
N PRO A 107 -5.63 0.13 -5.14
CA PRO A 107 -5.92 1.55 -5.26
C PRO A 107 -5.64 2.04 -6.69
N THR A 108 -6.39 3.05 -7.14
CA THR A 108 -6.12 3.71 -8.42
C THR A 108 -6.12 5.23 -8.30
N GLY A 109 -5.52 5.90 -9.28
CA GLY A 109 -5.40 7.36 -9.29
C GLY A 109 -4.70 7.90 -8.04
N ALA A 110 -5.24 8.97 -7.44
CA ALA A 110 -4.65 9.59 -6.25
C ALA A 110 -4.58 8.65 -5.03
N PHE A 111 -5.50 7.68 -4.93
CA PHE A 111 -5.49 6.70 -3.83
C PHE A 111 -4.30 5.76 -3.91
N ALA A 112 -3.66 5.59 -5.07
CA ALA A 112 -2.42 4.81 -5.17
C ALA A 112 -1.25 5.45 -4.41
N ALA A 113 -1.32 6.75 -4.11
CA ALA A 113 -0.34 7.46 -3.32
C ALA A 113 -0.68 7.52 -1.81
N LEU A 114 -1.83 6.97 -1.39
CA LEU A 114 -2.28 6.99 -0.01
C LEU A 114 -1.43 6.03 0.84
N PRO A 115 -0.82 6.49 1.95
CA PRO A 115 -0.13 5.61 2.90
C PRO A 115 -1.14 4.79 3.73
N PHE A 116 -1.78 3.77 3.13
CA PHE A 116 -2.81 2.94 3.79
C PHE A 116 -2.37 2.40 5.15
N ALA A 117 -1.10 2.00 5.28
CA ALA A 117 -0.55 1.49 6.54
C ALA A 117 -0.68 2.48 7.71
N MET A 118 -0.65 3.78 7.43
CA MET A 118 -0.70 4.87 8.40
C MET A 118 -2.10 5.49 8.53
N LEU A 119 -3.16 4.73 8.20
CA LEU A 119 -4.52 5.19 8.47
C LEU A 119 -4.94 4.77 9.89
N PRO A 120 -5.25 5.69 10.81
CA PRO A 120 -5.68 5.35 12.15
C PRO A 120 -7.14 4.89 12.13
N GLN A 121 -7.41 3.73 12.72
CA GLN A 121 -8.76 3.12 12.74
C GLN A 121 -9.74 3.82 13.68
N LYS A 122 -9.23 4.63 14.61
CA LYS A 122 -10.00 5.47 15.54
C LYS A 122 -9.45 6.88 15.49
N PRO A 123 -10.21 7.91 15.93
CA PRO A 123 -9.68 9.25 16.11
C PRO A 123 -8.49 9.21 17.09
N VAL A 124 -7.45 9.98 16.79
CA VAL A 124 -6.21 10.05 17.58
C VAL A 124 -5.85 11.52 17.75
N GLU A 125 -5.70 11.95 19.00
CA GLU A 125 -5.26 13.32 19.31
C GLU A 125 -3.74 13.47 19.27
N HIS A 126 -3.00 12.41 19.62
CA HIS A 126 -1.55 12.41 19.64
C HIS A 126 -1.02 11.06 19.14
N ILE A 127 -0.06 11.11 18.22
CA ILE A 127 0.60 9.90 17.71
C ILE A 127 1.56 9.36 18.76
N ASP A 128 1.27 8.17 19.22
CA ASP A 128 2.13 7.40 20.10
C ASP A 128 2.33 5.97 19.58
N ARG A 129 3.02 5.15 20.37
CA ARG A 129 3.24 3.73 20.04
C ARG A 129 1.93 2.91 19.96
N ASN A 130 0.87 3.34 20.64
CA ASN A 130 -0.40 2.63 20.74
C ASN A 130 -1.40 3.04 19.64
N THR A 131 -1.05 4.05 18.82
CA THR A 131 -1.84 4.50 17.68
C THR A 131 -2.38 3.30 16.87
N PRO A 132 -3.70 3.20 16.66
CA PRO A 132 -4.35 2.03 16.05
C PRO A 132 -4.24 2.07 14.52
N TRP A 133 -3.01 2.10 14.00
CA TRP A 133 -2.71 2.08 12.58
C TRP A 133 -3.34 0.88 11.87
N LEU A 134 -3.77 1.06 10.62
CA LEU A 134 -4.39 0.01 9.81
C LEU A 134 -3.47 -1.22 9.65
N ILE A 135 -2.16 -1.00 9.54
CA ILE A 135 -1.17 -2.09 9.44
C ILE A 135 -1.14 -2.99 10.68
N ARG A 136 -1.66 -2.54 11.84
CA ARG A 136 -1.80 -3.38 13.04
C ARG A 136 -2.98 -4.35 12.93
N ARG A 137 -3.98 -4.03 12.10
CA ARG A 137 -5.17 -4.87 11.90
C ARG A 137 -5.02 -5.84 10.73
N TYR A 138 -4.37 -5.40 9.66
CA TYR A 138 -4.23 -6.17 8.43
C TYR A 138 -2.77 -6.30 8.00
N ALA A 139 -2.40 -7.49 7.55
CA ALA A 139 -1.24 -7.67 6.70
C ALA A 139 -1.56 -7.11 5.31
N LEU A 140 -1.14 -5.87 5.06
CA LEU A 140 -1.45 -5.14 3.83
C LEU A 140 -0.59 -5.62 2.66
N ARG A 141 -1.23 -5.86 1.51
CA ARG A 141 -0.57 -5.96 0.21
C ARG A 141 -1.20 -4.94 -0.73
N ILE A 142 -0.38 -4.13 -1.41
CA ILE A 142 -0.87 -3.17 -2.39
C ILE A 142 -0.58 -3.72 -3.78
N ASP A 143 -1.63 -3.92 -4.58
CA ASP A 143 -1.52 -4.43 -5.95
C ASP A 143 -1.98 -3.37 -6.96
N SER A 144 -1.39 -3.37 -8.15
CA SER A 144 -1.76 -2.47 -9.24
C SER A 144 -3.02 -2.90 -10.01
N GLY A 145 -3.63 -4.04 -9.64
CA GLY A 145 -4.83 -4.55 -10.29
C GLY A 145 -5.37 -5.82 -9.67
N PHE A 146 -6.38 -6.38 -10.32
CA PHE A 146 -7.18 -7.52 -9.85
C PHE A 146 -6.61 -8.90 -10.21
N ARG A 147 -5.57 -8.94 -11.04
CA ARG A 147 -5.00 -10.20 -11.52
C ARG A 147 -4.46 -11.02 -10.35
N PRO A 148 -4.71 -12.33 -10.28
CA PRO A 148 -4.08 -13.18 -9.29
C PRO A 148 -2.56 -13.15 -9.48
N VAL A 149 -1.83 -13.01 -8.38
CA VAL A 149 -0.38 -13.21 -8.37
C VAL A 149 -0.16 -14.71 -8.33
N VAL A 150 0.08 -15.31 -9.51
CA VAL A 150 0.52 -16.70 -9.58
C VAL A 150 2.00 -16.67 -9.19
N PRO A 151 2.42 -17.33 -8.08
CA PRO A 151 3.83 -17.47 -7.78
C PRO A 151 4.45 -18.26 -8.92
N GLN A 152 5.15 -17.56 -9.82
CA GLN A 152 6.00 -18.21 -10.78
C GLN A 152 7.13 -18.81 -9.94
N LYS A 153 7.11 -20.13 -9.75
CA LYS A 153 8.36 -20.83 -9.44
C LYS A 153 9.26 -20.46 -10.61
N LEU A 154 10.16 -19.50 -10.41
CA LEU A 154 11.33 -19.41 -11.25
C LEU A 154 11.95 -20.79 -11.12
N ALA A 155 11.83 -21.60 -12.16
CA ALA A 155 12.80 -22.66 -12.35
C ALA A 155 14.14 -21.95 -12.21
N ALA A 156 15.01 -22.45 -11.34
CA ALA A 156 16.40 -22.03 -11.32
C ALA A 156 17.01 -22.46 -12.66
N GLN A 157 16.66 -21.76 -13.74
CA GLN A 157 17.52 -21.66 -14.89
C GLN A 157 18.70 -20.83 -14.39
N ASP A 158 19.90 -21.34 -14.63
CA ASP A 158 21.20 -20.72 -14.31
C ASP A 158 21.43 -19.40 -15.06
N ASP A 159 20.43 -18.53 -15.13
CA ASP A 159 20.57 -17.16 -15.58
C ASP A 159 21.27 -16.38 -14.47
N ARG A 160 22.60 -16.39 -14.58
CA ARG A 160 23.53 -15.62 -13.76
C ARG A 160 23.24 -14.13 -13.97
N MET A 161 22.40 -13.56 -13.12
CA MET A 161 22.21 -12.13 -13.05
C MET A 161 23.41 -11.48 -12.34
N LEU A 162 24.21 -10.70 -13.06
CA LEU A 162 25.23 -9.83 -12.47
C LEU A 162 24.63 -8.45 -12.23
N GLY A 163 24.27 -8.16 -10.97
CA GLY A 163 23.91 -6.82 -10.54
C GLY A 163 25.17 -5.99 -10.28
N ILE A 164 25.41 -4.95 -11.08
CA ILE A 164 26.47 -3.97 -10.80
C ILE A 164 25.84 -2.70 -10.25
N GLY A 165 26.18 -2.36 -9.01
CA GLY A 165 25.90 -1.07 -8.41
C GLY A 165 27.17 -0.58 -7.71
N ALA A 166 27.56 0.67 -7.98
CA ALA A 166 28.56 1.38 -7.21
C ALA A 166 27.82 2.41 -6.33
N PRO A 167 27.23 1.99 -5.19
CA PRO A 167 26.56 2.94 -4.30
C PRO A 167 27.62 3.95 -3.83
N LEU A 168 27.39 5.23 -4.12
CA LEU A 168 28.21 6.29 -3.56
C LEU A 168 28.04 6.25 -2.04
N PRO A 169 29.13 6.28 -1.26
CA PRO A 169 29.02 6.35 0.19
C PRO A 169 28.36 7.67 0.59
N PHE A 170 27.41 7.60 1.53
CA PHE A 170 26.88 8.79 2.20
C PHE A 170 28.06 9.62 2.75
N SER A 171 27.98 10.94 2.63
CA SER A 171 29.08 11.88 2.87
C SER A 171 29.69 11.78 4.27
N GLN A 172 30.94 12.27 4.39
CA GLN A 172 31.89 11.96 5.46
C GLN A 172 31.47 12.33 6.89
N GLU A 173 30.50 13.22 7.11
CA GLU A 173 29.94 13.47 8.46
C GLU A 173 29.28 12.22 9.05
N THR A 174 28.65 11.41 8.19
CA THR A 174 27.96 10.16 8.59
C THR A 174 28.94 9.03 8.94
N GLN A 175 30.20 9.12 8.48
CA GLN A 175 31.22 8.09 8.69
C GLN A 175 32.06 8.32 9.96
N ALA A 176 32.19 9.56 10.41
CA ALA A 176 33.00 9.92 11.58
C ALA A 176 32.47 9.31 12.90
N ILE A 177 31.15 9.11 13.01
CA ILE A 177 30.52 8.46 14.17
C ILE A 177 30.79 6.95 14.17
N ALA A 178 30.87 6.32 12.99
CA ALA A 178 31.09 4.88 12.84
C ALA A 178 32.56 4.48 13.10
N LEU A 179 33.53 5.34 12.74
CA LEU A 179 34.97 5.04 12.83
C LEU A 179 35.56 5.15 14.25
N ARG A 180 34.91 5.86 15.18
CA ARG A 180 35.34 5.89 16.59
C ARG A 180 35.22 4.55 17.32
N GLN A 181 34.48 3.58 16.77
CA GLN A 181 34.26 2.27 17.41
C GLN A 181 35.20 1.16 16.93
N ARG A 182 36.07 1.38 15.94
CA ARG A 182 36.96 0.34 15.39
C ARG A 182 38.42 0.80 15.32
N GLY A 183 38.97 1.21 16.45
CA GLY A 183 40.42 1.33 16.59
C GLY A 183 41.05 -0.04 16.85
N GLY A 184 42.04 -0.43 16.04
CA GLY A 184 43.04 -1.44 16.44
C GLY A 184 43.51 -2.36 15.31
N GLY A 185 44.66 -2.06 14.71
CA GLY A 185 45.48 -3.05 14.00
C GLY A 185 46.15 -2.53 12.73
N ALA A 186 47.43 -2.14 12.84
CA ALA A 186 48.30 -1.70 11.74
C ALA A 186 49.23 -2.85 11.26
N ALA A 187 49.68 -2.78 9.99
CA ALA A 187 51.02 -3.14 9.46
C ALA A 187 50.94 -3.41 7.93
N THR A 188 51.40 -2.48 7.08
CA THR A 188 52.68 -2.49 6.30
C THR A 188 52.97 -3.74 5.47
N LEU A 189 53.28 -3.55 4.17
CA LEU A 189 54.50 -4.08 3.54
C LEU A 189 54.75 -3.38 2.19
N ALA A 190 55.99 -2.92 2.03
CA ALA A 190 56.59 -2.45 0.80
C ALA A 190 57.32 -3.62 0.11
N GLN A 191 57.28 -3.66 -1.22
CA GLN A 191 58.42 -3.63 -2.15
C GLN A 191 57.92 -3.72 -3.59
#